data_AF-A0A662GH93-F1
#
_entry.id   AF-A0A662GH93-F1
#
_cell.length_a   1.000
_cell.length_b   1.000
_cell.length_c   1.000
_cell.angle_alpha   90.00
_cell.angle_beta   90.00
_cell.angle_gamma   90.00
#
_symmetry.space_group_name_H-M   'P 1'
#
loop_
_entity.id
_entity.type
_entity.pdbx_description
1 polymer ?
#
loop_
_entity_poly.entity_id
_entity_poly.type
_entity_poly.pdbx_seq_one_letter_code
_entity_poly.pdbx_strand_id
1 'polypeptide(L)'
;MSLLQKKVILLTLVLLVITATIRAIPYQKKVNVRGRLVNIEGRPILNAIVEVYRGDTLILRTETGVNGDFSFYVEREAILIKILARGYEYKEIKIDLSLSEAVTYRLGEIKLDYGLRITPSGNKFKTRQGEILNIPLTISNNGYEVETCLVEVETPEKWRAELTTSEGLRVEGFSIEPGDTNFYNLVVYIPRTAQGCYRVTLILLGVFTYEVPIDISVEKKEWRLIEAEYIDALALRGSEVVFDFRVVNNLGESAMLELLAEAPEDWRVEIKDQDGRAFSKVFLEPEQSIEGVLRVKIPPEADYGKDIITLKACGLGVCSSINFTVNVVEGYDDIQLSIETPFASAYAGSTARFKIKVRNEGLSGAIVSFELKNLPETYTYTLRDKNGNIIGQMYLESGGEEEVEISIPVPVGAEPGFIRFTLVAKGETSMAKSELGINILGKYELRILTENFYMEATAGSKEKFYLNIKNTGYNAVSNIKVTIVSVPKNLEVEVDPKEIPVLMPGETGRFVLVISVSPEATAGDYFVEFKVEAEDISIIRLLRVSVRQRGEIAYIGLIMIVLVIIVLAFFYRRYGRR
;
A
#
# COMPACT_ATOMS: atom_id res chain seq x y z
N MET A 1 143.54 -46.48 42.93
CA MET A 1 143.68 -45.23 43.73
C MET A 1 142.39 -44.45 43.56
N SER A 2 141.59 -44.07 44.54
CA SER A 2 141.47 -44.29 45.98
C SER A 2 139.97 -44.19 46.25
N LEU A 3 139.34 -45.20 46.87
CA LEU A 3 138.91 -45.14 48.27
C LEU A 3 138.15 -43.86 48.60
N LEU A 4 136.82 -43.94 48.66
CA LEU A 4 136.07 -44.15 49.91
C LEU A 4 135.94 -42.87 50.75
N GLN A 5 134.70 -42.38 50.84
CA GLN A 5 133.97 -41.93 52.04
C GLN A 5 132.88 -40.93 51.58
N LYS A 6 131.59 -41.08 51.87
CA LYS A 6 130.90 -41.92 52.85
C LYS A 6 129.47 -42.18 52.37
N LYS A 7 129.06 -43.44 52.50
CA LYS A 7 127.67 -43.90 52.55
C LYS A 7 126.96 -43.19 53.70
N VAL A 8 125.66 -42.94 53.57
CA VAL A 8 124.61 -43.38 54.52
C VAL A 8 123.24 -43.17 53.83
N ILE A 9 122.59 -44.30 53.49
CA ILE A 9 121.13 -44.53 53.38
C ILE A 9 120.42 -43.85 52.21
N LEU A 10 120.57 -44.36 50.99
CA LEU A 10 119.63 -45.31 50.36
C LEU A 10 119.20 -46.51 51.25
N LEU A 11 117.97 -46.50 51.77
CA LEU A 11 116.97 -47.58 51.62
C LEU A 11 115.75 -47.28 52.52
N THR A 12 114.57 -47.66 52.03
CA THR A 12 113.21 -47.41 52.58
C THR A 12 112.70 -46.01 52.21
N LEU A 13 111.63 -45.82 51.44
CA LEU A 13 110.47 -46.69 51.24
C LEU A 13 109.87 -46.41 49.85
N VAL A 14 109.71 -47.48 49.09
CA VAL A 14 108.80 -47.60 47.97
C VAL A 14 107.39 -47.32 48.49
N LEU A 15 106.85 -46.12 48.21
CA LEU A 15 105.40 -45.85 48.16
C LEU A 15 105.13 -44.45 47.59
N LEU A 16 105.23 -44.26 46.26
CA LEU A 16 104.37 -43.31 45.52
C LEU A 16 104.58 -43.44 43.99
N VAL A 17 104.24 -44.60 43.45
CA VAL A 17 103.64 -44.62 42.10
C VAL A 17 102.14 -44.64 42.37
N ILE A 18 101.40 -43.76 41.70
CA ILE A 18 100.00 -43.35 41.95
C ILE A 18 99.86 -42.24 43.02
N THR A 19 100.25 -41.03 42.65
CA THR A 19 99.26 -39.94 42.67
C THR A 19 99.35 -39.22 41.35
N ALA A 20 98.19 -39.08 40.71
CA ALA A 20 98.00 -38.28 39.54
C ALA A 20 98.69 -36.93 39.72
N THR A 21 99.33 -36.44 38.67
CA THR A 21 99.51 -35.01 38.46
C THR A 21 98.12 -34.36 38.37
N ILE A 22 97.42 -34.24 39.48
CA ILE A 22 96.51 -33.12 39.69
C ILE A 22 97.47 -31.96 39.85
N ARG A 23 97.84 -31.31 38.73
CA ARG A 23 98.24 -29.92 38.81
C ARG A 23 97.05 -29.22 39.45
N ALA A 24 97.15 -28.94 40.74
CA ALA A 24 96.27 -28.00 41.39
C ALA A 24 96.44 -26.69 40.63
N ILE A 25 95.51 -26.41 39.72
CA ILE A 25 95.36 -25.09 39.13
C ILE A 25 95.24 -24.15 40.33
N PRO A 26 96.06 -23.10 40.45
CA PRO A 26 95.98 -22.21 41.59
C PRO A 26 94.54 -21.74 41.74
N TYR A 27 93.95 -22.00 42.91
CA TYR A 27 92.59 -21.58 43.25
C TYR A 27 92.52 -20.06 43.18
N GLN A 28 92.10 -19.52 42.03
CA GLN A 28 91.86 -18.09 41.89
C GLN A 28 90.62 -17.76 42.72
N LYS A 29 90.83 -16.95 43.77
CA LYS A 29 89.80 -16.48 44.70
C LYS A 29 88.69 -15.69 44.00
N LYS A 30 88.98 -15.11 42.83
CA LYS A 30 88.04 -14.38 41.99
C LYS A 30 87.74 -15.12 40.68
N VAL A 31 86.51 -14.98 40.20
CA VAL A 31 86.02 -15.49 38.91
C VAL A 31 85.91 -14.34 37.93
N ASN A 32 86.41 -14.53 36.71
CA ASN A 32 86.18 -13.59 35.61
C ASN A 32 84.80 -13.85 35.01
N VAL A 33 83.86 -12.92 35.17
CA VAL A 33 82.56 -12.98 34.51
C VAL A 33 82.65 -12.20 33.20
N ARG A 34 82.24 -12.83 32.09
CA ARG A 34 82.23 -12.20 30.77
C ARG A 34 80.86 -12.32 30.11
N GLY A 35 80.44 -11.27 29.44
CA GLY A 35 79.22 -11.26 28.63
C GLY A 35 79.36 -10.36 27.42
N ARG A 36 78.37 -10.44 26.54
CA ARG A 36 78.23 -9.54 25.39
C ARG A 36 76.80 -9.03 25.33
N LEU A 37 76.63 -7.72 25.28
CA LEU A 37 75.35 -7.06 25.21
C LEU A 37 74.99 -6.74 23.75
N VAL A 38 73.80 -7.16 23.33
CA VAL A 38 73.29 -6.92 21.97
C VAL A 38 71.84 -6.45 22.01
N ASN A 39 71.41 -5.71 20.99
CA ASN A 39 70.01 -5.32 20.82
C ASN A 39 69.20 -6.49 20.22
N ILE A 40 67.90 -6.27 20.01
CA ILE A 40 66.99 -7.29 19.45
C ILE A 40 67.42 -7.81 18.07
N GLU A 41 68.11 -7.00 17.27
CA GLU A 41 68.67 -7.33 15.96
C GLU A 41 70.04 -8.04 16.03
N GLY A 42 70.60 -8.21 17.23
CA GLY A 42 71.92 -8.81 17.45
C GLY A 42 73.09 -7.83 17.24
N ARG A 43 72.83 -6.53 17.08
CA ARG A 43 73.88 -5.51 17.01
C ARG A 43 74.43 -5.20 18.40
N PRO A 44 75.74 -5.01 18.58
CA PRO A 44 76.33 -4.64 19.85
C PRO A 44 75.74 -3.36 20.48
N ILE A 45 75.55 -3.38 21.80
CA ILE A 45 75.21 -2.18 22.57
C ILE A 45 76.48 -1.65 23.23
N LEU A 46 76.87 -0.41 22.90
CA LEU A 46 78.06 0.28 23.40
C LEU A 46 77.69 1.15 24.62
N ASN A 47 78.65 1.36 25.53
CA ASN A 47 78.53 2.25 26.70
C ASN A 47 77.36 1.92 27.63
N ALA A 48 76.86 0.68 27.62
CA ALA A 48 75.93 0.21 28.61
C ALA A 48 76.65 0.02 29.95
N ILE A 49 76.06 0.55 31.00
CA ILE A 49 76.57 0.44 32.36
C ILE A 49 76.21 -0.95 32.89
N VAL A 50 77.22 -1.65 33.40
CA VAL A 50 77.08 -2.94 34.08
C VAL A 50 77.51 -2.74 35.53
N GLU A 51 76.55 -2.76 36.43
CA GLU A 51 76.76 -2.66 37.87
C GLU A 51 76.62 -4.04 38.51
N VAL A 52 77.49 -4.35 39.46
CA VAL A 52 77.51 -5.66 40.13
C VAL A 52 77.37 -5.46 41.62
N TYR A 53 76.40 -6.15 42.21
CA TYR A 53 75.99 -6.02 43.59
C TYR A 53 76.21 -7.32 44.36
N ARG A 54 76.60 -7.16 45.64
CA ARG A 54 76.61 -8.20 46.67
C ARG A 54 75.58 -7.79 47.71
N GLY A 55 74.46 -8.51 47.80
CA GLY A 55 73.28 -8.01 48.50
C GLY A 55 72.89 -6.65 47.93
N ASP A 56 72.80 -5.63 48.79
CA ASP A 56 72.48 -4.26 48.40
C ASP A 56 73.71 -3.37 48.17
N THR A 57 74.93 -3.93 48.27
CA THR A 57 76.18 -3.16 48.12
C THR A 57 76.71 -3.26 46.70
N LEU A 58 76.90 -2.10 46.05
CA LEU A 58 77.58 -2.01 44.76
C LEU A 58 79.07 -2.38 44.94
N ILE A 59 79.51 -3.45 44.28
CA ILE A 59 80.89 -3.94 44.34
C ILE A 59 81.75 -3.26 43.27
N LEU A 60 81.23 -3.18 42.05
CA LEU A 60 81.92 -2.59 40.91
C LEU A 60 80.92 -2.11 39.85
N ARG A 61 81.40 -1.17 39.03
CA ARG A 61 80.73 -0.65 37.85
C ARG A 61 81.69 -0.71 36.66
N THR A 62 81.22 -1.20 35.52
CA THR A 62 81.96 -1.21 34.26
C THR A 62 81.03 -0.82 33.10
N GLU A 63 81.59 -0.65 31.91
CA GLU A 63 80.84 -0.30 30.70
C GLU A 63 81.19 -1.27 29.58
N THR A 64 80.22 -1.53 28.70
CA THR A 64 80.43 -2.36 27.52
C THR A 64 81.31 -1.68 26.48
N GLY A 65 82.24 -2.42 25.88
CA GLY A 65 83.06 -1.94 24.76
C GLY A 65 82.30 -1.84 23.43
N VAL A 66 83.03 -1.46 22.37
CA VAL A 66 82.47 -1.29 21.00
C VAL A 66 81.83 -2.54 20.40
N ASN A 67 82.24 -3.74 20.87
CA ASN A 67 81.64 -5.01 20.43
C ASN A 67 80.54 -5.50 21.39
N GLY A 68 80.15 -4.67 22.36
CA GLY A 68 79.17 -4.99 23.40
C GLY A 68 79.74 -5.88 24.50
N ASP A 69 81.02 -6.20 24.45
CA ASP A 69 81.68 -7.06 25.41
C ASP A 69 81.94 -6.34 26.74
N PHE A 70 81.78 -7.06 27.84
CA PHE A 70 82.17 -6.61 29.16
C PHE A 70 82.78 -7.77 29.95
N SER A 71 83.67 -7.43 30.88
CA SER A 71 84.24 -8.41 31.81
C SER A 71 84.62 -7.80 33.13
N PHE A 72 84.45 -8.55 34.22
CA PHE A 72 84.85 -8.12 35.55
C PHE A 72 85.21 -9.31 36.43
N TYR A 73 85.95 -9.04 37.51
CA TYR A 73 86.39 -10.06 38.46
C TYR A 73 85.68 -9.90 39.80
N VAL A 74 85.01 -10.96 40.26
CA VAL A 74 84.22 -11.01 41.51
C VAL A 74 84.64 -12.20 42.36
N GLU A 75 84.39 -12.15 43.68
CA GLU A 75 84.60 -13.31 44.54
C GLU A 75 83.58 -14.43 44.23
N ARG A 76 83.87 -15.68 44.62
CA ARG A 76 82.99 -16.84 44.41
C ARG A 76 81.80 -16.78 45.38
N GLU A 77 80.79 -16.03 45.00
CA GLU A 77 79.58 -15.81 45.79
C GLU A 77 78.37 -15.54 44.88
N ALA A 78 77.19 -15.39 45.48
CA ALA A 78 76.01 -14.91 44.77
C ALA A 78 76.09 -13.41 44.52
N ILE A 79 75.90 -13.00 43.27
CA ILE A 79 75.91 -11.60 42.84
C ILE A 79 74.67 -11.27 42.01
N LEU A 80 74.30 -9.98 42.03
CA LEU A 80 73.28 -9.40 41.16
C LEU A 80 73.95 -8.46 40.17
N ILE A 81 73.73 -8.68 38.88
CA ILE A 81 74.21 -7.82 37.81
C ILE A 81 73.03 -6.96 37.33
N LYS A 82 73.20 -5.65 37.35
CA LYS A 82 72.24 -4.67 36.83
C LYS A 82 72.83 -4.06 35.56
N ILE A 83 72.04 -4.09 34.48
CA ILE A 83 72.44 -3.56 33.17
C ILE A 83 71.56 -2.36 32.87
N LEU A 84 72.21 -1.22 32.64
CA LEU A 84 71.57 0.06 32.35
C LEU A 84 72.12 0.56 31.01
N ALA A 85 71.28 0.54 29.98
CA ALA A 85 71.64 0.99 28.63
C ALA A 85 70.58 1.96 28.10
N ARG A 86 70.99 3.18 27.74
CA ARG A 86 70.05 4.25 27.38
C ARG A 86 69.13 3.81 26.23
N GLY A 87 67.81 3.94 26.42
CA GLY A 87 66.78 3.52 25.47
C GLY A 87 66.48 2.01 25.45
N TYR A 88 67.14 1.20 26.30
CA TYR A 88 66.91 -0.23 26.40
C TYR A 88 66.28 -0.61 27.75
N GLU A 89 65.70 -1.81 27.82
CA GLU A 89 65.14 -2.34 29.06
C GLU A 89 66.21 -2.44 30.15
N TYR A 90 65.83 -2.09 31.37
CA TYR A 90 66.61 -2.37 32.57
C TYR A 90 66.63 -3.88 32.83
N LYS A 91 67.82 -4.47 32.96
CA LYS A 91 67.98 -5.92 33.13
C LYS A 91 68.69 -6.27 34.42
N GLU A 92 68.11 -7.20 35.16
CA GLU A 92 68.72 -7.82 36.32
C GLU A 92 69.06 -9.29 36.05
N ILE A 93 70.29 -9.69 36.36
CA ILE A 93 70.76 -11.07 36.23
C ILE A 93 71.37 -11.51 37.56
N LYS A 94 70.74 -12.48 38.22
CA LYS A 94 71.26 -13.09 39.44
C LYS A 94 72.07 -14.33 39.05
N ILE A 95 73.31 -14.41 39.50
CA ILE A 95 74.15 -15.59 39.32
C ILE A 95 74.78 -16.01 40.65
N ASP A 96 74.84 -17.31 40.89
CA ASP A 96 75.53 -17.89 42.05
C ASP A 96 76.85 -18.53 41.61
N LEU A 97 77.95 -17.95 42.04
CA LEU A 97 79.31 -18.42 41.71
C LEU A 97 79.94 -19.21 42.87
N SER A 98 79.22 -19.41 43.98
CA SER A 98 79.76 -20.00 45.22
C SER A 98 80.28 -21.44 45.01
N LEU A 99 79.62 -22.20 44.15
CA LEU A 99 79.97 -23.59 43.82
C LEU A 99 80.71 -23.74 42.48
N SER A 100 80.98 -22.63 41.79
CA SER A 100 81.69 -22.68 40.51
C SER A 100 83.16 -22.99 40.76
N GLU A 101 83.75 -23.93 40.01
CA GLU A 101 85.20 -24.17 39.96
C GLU A 101 85.87 -23.46 38.75
N ALA A 102 85.06 -22.90 37.84
CA ALA A 102 85.56 -22.27 36.63
C ALA A 102 86.34 -20.98 36.96
N VAL A 103 87.39 -20.72 36.18
CA VAL A 103 88.14 -19.45 36.22
C VAL A 103 87.39 -18.34 35.48
N THR A 104 86.61 -18.70 34.46
CA THR A 104 85.79 -17.78 33.67
C THR A 104 84.36 -18.29 33.61
N TYR A 105 83.42 -17.43 33.99
CA TYR A 105 81.99 -17.65 33.83
C TYR A 105 81.50 -16.84 32.64
N ARG A 106 80.87 -17.50 31.66
CA ARG A 106 80.36 -16.85 30.44
C ARG A 106 78.86 -16.70 30.54
N LEU A 107 78.39 -15.45 30.60
CA LEU A 107 76.97 -15.11 30.51
C LEU A 107 76.40 -15.31 29.10
N GLY A 108 77.28 -15.39 28.10
CA GLY A 108 76.88 -15.46 26.70
C GLY A 108 76.43 -14.10 26.16
N GLU A 109 75.62 -14.15 25.12
CA GLU A 109 74.99 -12.95 24.55
C GLU A 109 73.70 -12.62 25.33
N ILE A 110 73.66 -11.42 25.88
CA ILE A 110 72.51 -10.86 26.58
C ILE A 110 71.83 -9.90 25.62
N LYS A 111 70.62 -10.26 25.21
CA LYS A 111 69.79 -9.44 24.33
C LYS A 111 68.92 -8.51 25.18
N LEU A 112 69.01 -7.20 24.93
CA LEU A 112 68.10 -6.22 25.51
C LEU A 112 67.03 -5.80 24.49
N ASP A 113 65.79 -5.77 24.96
CA ASP A 113 64.68 -5.11 24.28
C ASP A 113 64.75 -3.59 24.47
N TYR A 114 63.93 -2.84 23.74
CA TYR A 114 63.80 -1.40 23.96
C TYR A 114 63.20 -1.08 25.34
N GLY A 115 63.58 0.08 25.88
CA GLY A 115 63.08 0.58 27.16
C GLY A 115 61.60 0.91 27.07
N LEU A 116 61.18 1.62 26.03
CA LEU A 116 59.77 1.91 25.79
C LEU A 116 59.05 0.69 25.21
N ARG A 117 57.93 0.31 25.81
CA ARG A 117 57.04 -0.74 25.31
C ARG A 117 55.68 -0.15 24.98
N ILE A 118 55.28 -0.25 23.72
CA ILE A 118 53.97 0.17 23.24
C ILE A 118 53.13 -1.06 22.91
N THR A 119 51.96 -1.17 23.54
CA THR A 119 51.05 -2.30 23.37
C THR A 119 49.65 -1.80 23.01
N PRO A 120 49.25 -1.81 21.73
CA PRO A 120 47.88 -1.54 21.36
C PRO A 120 46.97 -2.73 21.72
N SER A 121 45.69 -2.46 21.99
CA SER A 121 44.67 -3.49 22.21
C SER A 121 44.50 -4.45 21.04
N GLY A 122 44.89 -4.03 19.83
CA GLY A 122 44.96 -4.84 18.63
C GLY A 122 45.74 -4.13 17.52
N ASN A 123 46.11 -4.87 16.47
CA ASN A 123 46.87 -4.35 15.32
C ASN A 123 46.11 -4.49 13.99
N LYS A 124 44.93 -5.11 14.01
CA LYS A 124 44.05 -5.26 12.85
C LYS A 124 42.61 -5.00 13.26
N PHE A 125 41.97 -4.06 12.57
CA PHE A 125 40.60 -3.66 12.86
C PHE A 125 39.74 -3.68 11.61
N LYS A 126 38.45 -3.85 11.83
CA LYS A 126 37.42 -3.79 10.79
C LYS A 126 36.38 -2.76 11.23
N THR A 127 36.00 -1.86 10.34
CA THR A 127 35.12 -0.72 10.61
C THR A 127 34.33 -0.35 9.35
N ARG A 128 33.42 0.61 9.45
CA ARG A 128 32.63 1.12 8.32
C ARG A 128 33.00 2.56 8.00
N GLN A 129 32.63 2.98 6.80
CA GLN A 129 32.78 4.36 6.34
C GLN A 129 32.22 5.38 7.34
N GLY A 130 33.00 6.43 7.62
CA GLY A 130 32.60 7.53 8.50
C GLY A 130 32.59 7.23 10.00
N GLU A 131 32.97 6.02 10.43
CA GLU A 131 33.09 5.70 11.84
C GLU A 131 34.35 6.35 12.46
N ILE A 132 34.35 6.47 13.79
CA ILE A 132 35.51 6.89 14.57
C ILE A 132 35.99 5.65 15.33
N LEU A 133 37.20 5.21 15.03
CA LEU A 133 37.81 4.05 15.66
C LEU A 133 38.69 4.52 16.83
N ASN A 134 38.37 4.10 18.04
CA ASN A 134 39.17 4.36 19.24
C ASN A 134 39.95 3.10 19.59
N ILE A 135 41.28 3.16 19.53
CA ILE A 135 42.17 2.03 19.81
C ILE A 135 42.91 2.30 21.11
N PRO A 136 42.51 1.67 22.23
CA PRO A 136 43.27 1.75 23.48
C PRO A 136 44.67 1.20 23.29
N LEU A 137 45.67 1.89 23.84
CA LEU A 137 47.05 1.43 23.88
C LEU A 137 47.73 1.81 25.20
N THR A 138 48.68 0.98 25.59
CA THR A 138 49.49 1.14 26.80
C THR A 138 50.93 1.42 26.42
N ILE A 139 51.52 2.45 27.03
CA ILE A 139 52.93 2.80 26.87
C ILE A 139 53.60 2.67 28.24
N SER A 140 54.58 1.78 28.38
CA SER A 140 55.36 1.62 29.61
C SER A 140 56.84 1.89 29.36
N ASN A 141 57.50 2.45 30.37
CA ASN A 141 58.95 2.64 30.35
C ASN A 141 59.61 1.57 31.21
N ASN A 142 60.16 0.55 30.57
CA ASN A 142 60.92 -0.53 31.21
C ASN A 142 62.43 -0.21 31.28
N GLY A 143 62.86 0.98 30.86
CA GLY A 143 64.22 1.45 30.99
C GLY A 143 64.55 1.92 32.40
N TYR A 144 65.69 2.58 32.55
CA TYR A 144 66.17 3.13 33.83
C TYR A 144 66.27 4.66 33.84
N GLU A 145 65.99 5.33 32.72
CA GLU A 145 65.94 6.79 32.57
C GLU A 145 64.55 7.24 32.14
N VAL A 146 64.20 8.49 32.46
CA VAL A 146 62.99 9.13 31.92
C VAL A 146 63.08 9.16 30.41
N GLU A 147 62.02 8.74 29.73
CA GLU A 147 61.94 8.81 28.28
C GLU A 147 60.93 9.88 27.86
N THR A 148 61.36 10.81 27.00
CA THR A 148 60.53 11.85 26.40
C THR A 148 60.33 11.54 24.93
N CYS A 149 59.08 11.49 24.48
CA CYS A 149 58.71 11.17 23.12
C CYS A 149 57.87 12.28 22.49
N LEU A 150 58.11 12.57 21.20
CA LEU A 150 57.15 13.27 20.36
C LEU A 150 56.24 12.27 19.66
N VAL A 151 55.00 12.67 19.39
CA VAL A 151 53.97 11.83 18.77
C VAL A 151 53.71 12.30 17.36
N GLU A 152 53.84 11.38 16.40
CA GLU A 152 53.42 11.54 15.02
C GLU A 152 52.48 10.41 14.62
N VAL A 153 51.55 10.69 13.72
CA VAL A 153 50.65 9.66 13.17
C VAL A 153 50.64 9.77 11.66
N GLU A 154 51.14 8.74 10.99
CA GLU A 154 51.11 8.64 9.54
C GLU A 154 49.76 8.05 9.10
N THR A 155 49.06 8.76 8.21
CA THR A 155 47.74 8.37 7.73
C THR A 155 47.68 8.35 6.19
N PRO A 156 46.76 7.55 5.61
CA PRO A 156 46.45 7.66 4.18
C PRO A 156 45.87 9.03 3.81
N GLU A 157 45.84 9.35 2.51
CA GLU A 157 45.28 10.62 2.02
C GLU A 157 43.84 10.84 2.53
N LYS A 158 43.55 12.04 3.05
CA LYS A 158 42.24 12.46 3.61
C LYS A 158 41.85 11.79 4.93
N TRP A 159 42.64 10.87 5.47
CA TRP A 159 42.43 10.32 6.80
C TRP A 159 43.00 11.25 7.87
N ARG A 160 42.40 11.22 9.05
CA ARG A 160 42.89 11.92 10.24
C ARG A 160 43.02 10.93 11.38
N ALA A 161 44.09 11.02 12.13
CA ALA A 161 44.26 10.26 13.35
C ALA A 161 45.06 11.07 14.38
N GLU A 162 44.83 10.81 15.65
CA GLU A 162 45.50 11.49 16.76
C GLU A 162 45.61 10.58 17.97
N LEU A 163 46.65 10.76 18.76
CA LEU A 163 46.77 10.13 20.08
C LEU A 163 46.09 11.03 21.12
N THR A 164 45.24 10.45 21.95
CA THR A 164 44.55 11.17 23.01
C THR A 164 44.73 10.53 24.37
N THR A 165 44.62 11.32 25.43
CA THR A 165 44.53 10.82 26.81
C THR A 165 43.18 10.11 27.04
N SER A 166 43.01 9.47 28.19
CA SER A 166 41.70 8.94 28.61
C SER A 166 40.61 9.99 28.72
N GLU A 167 40.98 11.28 28.83
CA GLU A 167 40.07 12.43 28.89
C GLU A 167 39.81 13.05 27.50
N GLY A 168 40.39 12.50 26.44
CA GLY A 168 40.20 12.98 25.06
C GLY A 168 41.09 14.17 24.67
N LEU A 169 42.11 14.50 25.46
CA LEU A 169 43.06 15.56 25.12
C LEU A 169 44.09 15.04 24.12
N ARG A 170 44.28 15.75 23.01
CA ARG A 170 45.30 15.43 22.00
C ARG A 170 46.71 15.53 22.58
N VAL A 171 47.52 14.51 22.32
CA VAL A 171 48.90 14.37 22.80
C VAL A 171 49.86 14.54 21.63
N GLU A 172 50.70 15.58 21.69
CA GLU A 172 51.76 15.83 20.70
C GLU A 172 53.15 15.39 21.22
N GLY A 173 53.26 15.17 22.53
CA GLY A 173 54.45 14.64 23.18
C GLY A 173 54.19 14.34 24.65
N PHE A 174 55.00 13.46 25.25
CA PHE A 174 54.91 13.09 26.66
C PHE A 174 56.27 12.66 27.23
N SER A 175 56.38 12.65 28.55
CA SER A 175 57.50 12.05 29.29
C SER A 175 56.97 10.96 30.22
N ILE A 176 57.74 9.89 30.39
CA ILE A 176 57.36 8.75 31.23
C ILE A 176 58.55 8.31 32.11
N GLU A 177 58.32 8.24 33.42
CA GLU A 177 59.34 7.84 34.40
C GLU A 177 59.64 6.33 34.30
N PRO A 178 60.83 5.87 34.72
CA PRO A 178 61.16 4.45 34.79
C PRO A 178 60.15 3.65 35.64
N GLY A 179 59.61 2.58 35.07
CA GLY A 179 58.60 1.71 35.71
C GLY A 179 57.16 2.18 35.55
N ASP A 180 56.92 3.40 35.07
CA ASP A 180 55.57 3.92 34.86
C ASP A 180 54.90 3.33 33.63
N THR A 181 53.57 3.39 33.64
CA THR A 181 52.71 2.92 32.56
C THR A 181 51.58 3.92 32.34
N ASN A 182 51.50 4.46 31.12
CA ASN A 182 50.47 5.40 30.69
C ASN A 182 49.47 4.72 29.73
N PHE A 183 48.23 5.20 29.77
CA PHE A 183 47.13 4.72 28.94
C PHE A 183 46.67 5.83 27.99
N TYR A 184 46.59 5.50 26.70
CA TYR A 184 46.18 6.42 25.65
C TYR A 184 45.19 5.75 24.70
N ASN A 185 44.55 6.54 23.85
CA ASN A 185 43.76 6.06 22.73
C ASN A 185 44.30 6.62 21.43
N LEU A 186 44.55 5.75 20.44
CA LEU A 186 44.71 6.19 19.06
C LEU A 186 43.32 6.33 18.43
N VAL A 187 42.90 7.57 18.19
CA VAL A 187 41.62 7.93 17.59
C VAL A 187 41.81 8.08 16.10
N VAL A 188 41.11 7.28 15.30
CA VAL A 188 41.20 7.29 13.83
C VAL A 188 39.84 7.67 13.26
N TYR A 189 39.80 8.76 12.49
CA TYR A 189 38.61 9.25 11.80
C TYR A 189 38.56 8.67 10.38
N ILE A 190 37.65 7.72 10.16
CA ILE A 190 37.52 7.01 8.89
C ILE A 190 36.77 7.89 7.87
N PRO A 191 37.32 8.18 6.68
CA PRO A 191 36.60 8.95 5.67
C PRO A 191 35.32 8.26 5.19
N ARG A 192 34.30 9.05 4.83
CA ARG A 192 33.01 8.55 4.36
C ARG A 192 33.08 7.77 3.04
N THR A 193 34.12 8.01 2.26
CA THR A 193 34.35 7.39 0.95
C THR A 193 35.40 6.29 0.98
N ALA A 194 36.04 6.03 2.13
CA ALA A 194 37.07 5.01 2.25
C ALA A 194 36.48 3.60 2.06
N GLN A 195 37.15 2.74 1.30
CA GLN A 195 36.72 1.36 1.11
C GLN A 195 37.94 0.47 0.83
N GLY A 196 38.04 -0.65 1.53
CA GLY A 196 39.18 -1.57 1.41
C GLY A 196 40.13 -1.51 2.60
N CYS A 197 41.37 -1.92 2.40
CA CYS A 197 42.37 -2.04 3.47
C CYS A 197 43.31 -0.84 3.47
N TYR A 198 43.53 -0.27 4.65
CA TYR A 198 44.38 0.89 4.89
C TYR A 198 45.32 0.61 6.06
N ARG A 199 46.40 1.38 6.15
CA ARG A 199 47.34 1.33 7.26
C ARG A 199 47.51 2.72 7.86
N VAL A 200 47.45 2.79 9.18
CA VAL A 200 47.80 3.96 9.98
C VAL A 200 48.96 3.58 10.88
N THR A 201 50.00 4.41 10.95
CA THR A 201 51.19 4.12 11.76
C THR A 201 51.32 5.17 12.85
N LEU A 202 51.27 4.75 14.12
CA LEU A 202 51.65 5.61 15.23
C LEU A 202 53.17 5.59 15.34
N ILE A 203 53.79 6.77 15.35
CA ILE A 203 55.24 6.96 15.41
C ILE A 203 55.56 7.72 16.69
N LEU A 204 56.38 7.12 17.56
CA LEU A 204 56.91 7.79 18.75
C LEU A 204 58.40 8.06 18.54
N LEU A 205 58.77 9.33 18.61
CA LEU A 205 60.15 9.80 18.42
C LEU A 205 60.78 10.07 19.80
N GLY A 206 61.46 9.06 20.35
CA GLY A 206 62.16 9.12 21.63
C GLY A 206 63.67 8.93 21.48
N VAL A 207 64.27 8.11 22.34
CA VAL A 207 65.69 7.68 22.16
C VAL A 207 65.81 6.85 20.88
N PHE A 208 64.79 6.04 20.61
CA PHE A 208 64.58 5.33 19.35
C PHE A 208 63.28 5.81 18.70
N THR A 209 63.14 5.53 17.41
CA THR A 209 61.86 5.67 16.70
C THR A 209 61.07 4.39 16.83
N TYR A 210 59.86 4.49 17.38
CA TYR A 210 58.96 3.36 17.54
C TYR A 210 57.80 3.51 16.56
N GLU A 211 57.63 2.52 15.68
CA GLU A 211 56.53 2.47 14.72
C GLU A 211 55.54 1.38 15.10
N VAL A 212 54.27 1.77 15.28
CA VAL A 212 53.17 0.87 15.61
C VAL A 212 52.17 0.89 14.45
N PRO A 213 52.32 -0.02 13.46
CA PRO A 213 51.42 -0.11 12.33
C PRO A 213 50.10 -0.76 12.73
N ILE A 214 48.99 -0.13 12.32
CA ILE A 214 47.63 -0.58 12.52
C ILE A 214 46.97 -0.78 11.15
N ASP A 215 46.57 -2.02 10.85
CA ASP A 215 45.82 -2.31 9.62
C ASP A 215 44.30 -2.13 9.87
N ILE A 216 43.61 -1.42 8.98
CA ILE A 216 42.18 -1.11 9.09
C ILE A 216 41.47 -1.52 7.80
N SER A 217 40.49 -2.43 7.91
CA SER A 217 39.60 -2.82 6.82
C SER A 217 38.29 -2.04 6.91
N VAL A 218 38.00 -1.22 5.90
CA VAL A 218 36.80 -0.37 5.84
C VAL A 218 35.75 -0.98 4.91
N GLU A 219 34.56 -1.23 5.44
CA GLU A 219 33.38 -1.67 4.70
C GLU A 219 32.46 -0.50 4.32
N LYS A 220 31.72 -0.69 3.23
CA LYS A 220 30.70 0.26 2.77
C LYS A 220 29.61 0.41 3.83
N LYS A 221 29.18 1.64 4.08
CA LYS A 221 28.04 1.97 4.95
C LYS A 221 26.82 2.30 4.10
N GLU A 222 25.66 1.80 4.50
CA GLU A 222 24.39 2.31 3.99
C GLU A 222 24.05 3.62 4.71
N TRP A 223 24.17 4.74 3.99
CA TRP A 223 23.97 6.06 4.56
C TRP A 223 22.51 6.43 4.79
N ARG A 224 21.57 5.70 4.16
CA ARG A 224 20.11 5.87 4.33
C ARG A 224 19.69 7.35 4.23
N LEU A 225 20.11 7.99 3.14
CA LEU A 225 19.78 9.39 2.89
C LEU A 225 18.34 9.59 2.37
N ILE A 226 17.67 8.50 1.98
CA ILE A 226 16.29 8.49 1.51
C ILE A 226 15.53 7.37 2.23
N GLU A 227 14.33 7.67 2.68
CA GLU A 227 13.36 6.75 3.26
C GLU A 227 12.02 6.87 2.53
N ALA A 228 11.31 5.76 2.36
CA ALA A 228 9.94 5.75 1.83
C ALA A 228 9.16 4.59 2.45
N GLU A 229 7.87 4.80 2.68
CA GLU A 229 6.97 3.77 3.23
C GLU A 229 6.42 2.86 2.12
N TYR A 230 5.96 3.47 1.03
CA TYR A 230 5.41 2.78 -0.14
C TYR A 230 6.38 2.89 -1.31
N ILE A 231 6.81 1.73 -1.82
CA ILE A 231 7.78 1.63 -2.92
C ILE A 231 7.22 0.94 -4.16
N ASP A 232 5.92 0.65 -4.17
CA ASP A 232 5.22 0.02 -5.28
C ASP A 232 3.89 0.71 -5.57
N ALA A 233 3.50 0.72 -6.84
CA ALA A 233 2.22 1.25 -7.28
C ALA A 233 1.71 0.52 -8.52
N LEU A 234 0.39 0.44 -8.64
CA LEU A 234 -0.29 0.05 -9.88
C LEU A 234 -0.60 1.32 -10.68
N ALA A 235 -0.38 1.26 -12.00
CA ALA A 235 -0.64 2.37 -12.90
C ALA A 235 -1.33 1.91 -14.18
N LEU A 236 -2.07 2.84 -14.80
CA LEU A 236 -2.56 2.68 -16.15
C LEU A 236 -1.66 3.47 -17.11
N ARG A 237 -1.76 3.13 -18.40
CA ARG A 237 -1.16 3.94 -19.46
C ARG A 237 -1.69 5.37 -19.40
N GLY A 238 -0.79 6.35 -19.51
CA GLY A 238 -1.15 7.77 -19.46
C GLY A 238 -1.47 8.33 -18.07
N SER A 239 -1.52 7.51 -17.02
CA SER A 239 -1.83 7.96 -15.66
C SER A 239 -0.62 8.58 -14.95
N GLU A 240 -0.85 9.12 -13.76
CA GLU A 240 0.20 9.63 -12.87
C GLU A 240 0.18 8.84 -11.56
N VAL A 241 1.37 8.52 -11.05
CA VAL A 241 1.58 7.91 -9.74
C VAL A 241 2.41 8.86 -8.88
N VAL A 242 2.15 8.88 -7.58
CA VAL A 242 2.88 9.70 -6.62
C VAL A 242 3.46 8.80 -5.54
N PHE A 243 4.75 8.95 -5.26
CA PHE A 243 5.43 8.28 -4.15
C PHE A 243 5.91 9.30 -3.12
N ASP A 244 5.55 9.11 -1.87
CA ASP A 244 6.07 9.90 -0.75
C ASP A 244 7.45 9.39 -0.33
N PHE A 245 8.37 10.31 -0.08
CA PHE A 245 9.69 9.99 0.43
C PHE A 245 10.17 11.06 1.41
N ARG A 246 11.18 10.70 2.20
CA ARG A 246 11.88 11.60 3.12
C ARG A 246 13.36 11.58 2.83
N VAL A 247 13.97 12.75 2.79
CA VAL A 247 15.43 12.90 2.73
C VAL A 247 15.94 13.19 4.13
N VAL A 248 16.95 12.45 4.58
CA VAL A 248 17.49 12.56 5.94
C VAL A 248 19.01 12.78 5.87
N ASN A 249 19.53 13.75 6.62
CA ASN A 249 20.97 13.96 6.72
C ASN A 249 21.60 13.13 7.84
N ASN A 250 21.95 11.89 7.51
CA ASN A 250 22.66 10.96 8.39
C ASN A 250 24.20 11.02 8.24
N LEU A 251 24.74 12.13 7.72
CA LEU A 251 26.18 12.28 7.44
C LEU A 251 26.99 12.79 8.64
N GLY A 252 26.33 13.27 9.70
CA GLY A 252 26.96 13.78 10.93
C GLY A 252 27.51 15.21 10.85
N GLU A 253 27.33 15.88 9.72
CA GLU A 253 27.63 17.31 9.53
C GLU A 253 26.60 17.91 8.54
N SER A 254 26.46 19.24 8.53
CA SER A 254 25.54 19.92 7.63
C SER A 254 25.92 19.66 6.17
N ALA A 255 24.95 19.32 5.33
CA ALA A 255 25.22 18.89 3.97
C ALA A 255 24.18 19.42 2.98
N MET A 256 24.64 19.76 1.78
CA MET A 256 23.78 19.91 0.61
C MET A 256 23.63 18.54 -0.06
N LEU A 257 22.40 18.02 -0.05
CA LEU A 257 22.04 16.76 -0.69
C LEU A 257 21.40 17.05 -2.04
N GLU A 258 21.98 16.48 -3.10
CA GLU A 258 21.47 16.56 -4.46
C GLU A 258 20.66 15.31 -4.79
N LEU A 259 19.45 15.52 -5.31
CA LEU A 259 18.50 14.47 -5.69
C LEU A 259 18.44 14.32 -7.20
N LEU A 260 18.42 13.06 -7.64
CA LEU A 260 18.25 12.68 -9.04
C LEU A 260 17.27 11.53 -9.13
N ALA A 261 16.24 11.66 -9.96
CA ALA A 261 15.33 10.56 -10.30
C ALA A 261 15.69 10.03 -11.69
N GLU A 262 15.95 8.73 -11.77
CA GLU A 262 16.21 7.99 -13.00
C GLU A 262 14.97 7.13 -13.31
N ALA A 263 14.43 7.24 -14.51
CA ALA A 263 13.22 6.55 -14.95
C ALA A 263 13.42 5.93 -16.34
N PRO A 264 12.55 5.01 -16.79
CA PRO A 264 12.58 4.49 -18.15
C PRO A 264 12.48 5.59 -19.21
N GLU A 265 12.87 5.28 -20.44
CA GLU A 265 12.78 6.20 -21.57
C GLU A 265 11.34 6.69 -21.75
N ASP A 266 11.17 7.98 -22.06
CA ASP A 266 9.88 8.68 -22.22
C ASP A 266 9.00 8.83 -20.96
N TRP A 267 9.39 8.27 -19.82
CA TRP A 267 8.69 8.52 -18.55
C TRP A 267 9.08 9.88 -17.97
N ARG A 268 8.09 10.65 -17.52
CA ARG A 268 8.35 11.95 -16.88
C ARG A 268 8.30 11.81 -15.37
N VAL A 269 9.37 12.24 -14.72
CA VAL A 269 9.48 12.24 -13.25
C VAL A 269 9.75 13.65 -12.74
N GLU A 270 9.05 14.03 -11.68
CA GLU A 270 9.20 15.32 -11.02
C GLU A 270 9.33 15.12 -9.51
N ILE A 271 10.37 15.74 -8.93
CA ILE A 271 10.56 15.78 -7.48
C ILE A 271 9.98 17.10 -6.97
N LYS A 272 9.00 17.02 -6.07
CA LYS A 272 8.30 18.18 -5.50
C LYS A 272 8.22 18.10 -3.98
N ASP A 273 8.06 19.24 -3.32
CA ASP A 273 7.69 19.27 -1.91
C ASP A 273 6.17 19.09 -1.75
N GLN A 274 5.71 19.07 -0.49
CA GLN A 274 4.29 18.95 -0.15
C GLN A 274 3.45 20.14 -0.65
N ASP A 275 4.07 21.30 -0.90
CA ASP A 275 3.42 22.49 -1.46
C ASP A 275 3.39 22.48 -3.01
N GLY A 276 3.97 21.46 -3.65
CA GLY A 276 4.03 21.29 -5.11
C GLY A 276 5.17 22.04 -5.81
N ARG A 277 6.14 22.60 -5.06
CA ARG A 277 7.32 23.26 -5.62
C ARG A 277 8.37 22.21 -6.01
N ALA A 278 8.89 22.31 -7.23
CA ALA A 278 9.95 21.41 -7.70
C ALA A 278 11.30 21.75 -7.07
N PHE A 279 12.06 20.72 -6.67
CA PHE A 279 13.40 20.89 -6.12
C PHE A 279 14.31 19.70 -6.48
N SER A 280 15.62 19.95 -6.52
CA SER A 280 16.64 18.93 -6.77
C SER A 280 17.79 18.98 -5.76
N LYS A 281 17.81 19.97 -4.85
CA LYS A 281 18.84 20.12 -3.82
C LYS A 281 18.20 20.56 -2.51
N VAL A 282 18.66 19.99 -1.40
CA VAL A 282 18.24 20.37 -0.05
C VAL A 282 19.47 20.57 0.82
N PHE A 283 19.49 21.64 1.62
CA PHE A 283 20.49 21.84 2.66
C PHE A 283 19.88 21.43 3.99
N LEU A 284 20.54 20.51 4.69
CA LEU A 284 20.04 19.94 5.95
C LEU A 284 21.15 19.95 6.99
N GLU A 285 20.80 20.34 8.22
CA GLU A 285 21.63 20.14 9.40
C GLU A 285 21.71 18.63 9.75
N PRO A 286 22.68 18.20 10.58
CA PRO A 286 22.74 16.80 11.03
C PRO A 286 21.41 16.35 11.62
N GLU A 287 20.98 15.12 11.27
CA GLU A 287 19.74 14.49 11.74
C GLU A 287 18.44 15.18 11.28
N GLN A 288 18.54 16.30 10.56
CA GLN A 288 17.38 16.97 9.97
C GLN A 288 16.86 16.16 8.78
N SER A 289 15.55 16.24 8.57
CA SER A 289 14.87 15.63 7.42
C SER A 289 13.87 16.57 6.77
N ILE A 290 13.55 16.29 5.51
CA ILE A 290 12.49 16.95 4.75
C ILE A 290 11.69 15.93 3.95
N GLU A 291 10.39 16.14 3.86
CA GLU A 291 9.48 15.30 3.08
C GLU A 291 9.35 15.83 1.64
N GLY A 292 9.20 14.90 0.71
CA GLY A 292 9.02 15.18 -0.71
C GLY A 292 8.14 14.14 -1.37
N VAL A 293 7.67 14.47 -2.56
CA VAL A 293 6.85 13.62 -3.41
C VAL A 293 7.52 13.44 -4.76
N LEU A 294 7.61 12.20 -5.20
CA LEU A 294 8.07 11.83 -6.53
C LEU A 294 6.84 11.57 -7.39
N ARG A 295 6.57 12.46 -8.34
CA ARG A 295 5.48 12.30 -9.31
C ARG A 295 6.01 11.63 -10.55
N VAL A 296 5.37 10.55 -10.96
CA VAL A 296 5.74 9.73 -12.10
C VAL A 296 4.57 9.72 -13.07
N LYS A 297 4.77 10.27 -14.26
CA LYS A 297 3.76 10.28 -15.33
C LYS A 297 4.09 9.24 -16.38
N ILE A 298 3.21 8.24 -16.48
CA ILE A 298 3.36 7.07 -17.35
C ILE A 298 2.93 7.47 -18.78
N PRO A 299 3.72 7.18 -19.81
CA PRO A 299 3.33 7.47 -21.19
C PRO A 299 2.13 6.60 -21.63
N PRO A 300 1.25 7.09 -22.52
CA PRO A 300 0.15 6.29 -23.08
C PRO A 300 0.62 5.03 -23.82
N GLU A 301 1.83 5.04 -24.36
CA GLU A 301 2.43 3.96 -25.12
C GLU A 301 3.26 2.98 -24.26
N ALA A 302 3.27 3.15 -22.93
CA ALA A 302 4.05 2.31 -22.01
C ALA A 302 3.74 0.81 -22.17
N ASP A 303 4.76 -0.03 -22.09
CA ASP A 303 4.56 -1.48 -22.06
C ASP A 303 3.88 -1.92 -20.76
N TYR A 304 3.15 -3.04 -20.82
CA TYR A 304 2.58 -3.64 -19.61
C TYR A 304 3.66 -4.40 -18.84
N GLY A 305 3.63 -4.30 -17.51
CA GLY A 305 4.59 -4.96 -16.64
C GLY A 305 5.18 -4.02 -15.60
N LYS A 306 6.29 -4.43 -15.01
CA LYS A 306 6.95 -3.70 -13.92
C LYS A 306 8.13 -2.91 -14.45
N ASP A 307 8.13 -1.62 -14.17
CA ASP A 307 9.23 -0.71 -14.39
C ASP A 307 9.75 -0.15 -13.06
N ILE A 308 11.04 0.24 -13.05
CA ILE A 308 11.73 0.74 -11.86
C ILE A 308 12.12 2.19 -12.07
N ILE A 309 11.78 3.03 -11.10
CA ILE A 309 12.22 4.42 -10.98
C ILE A 309 13.17 4.50 -9.79
N THR A 310 14.40 4.95 -10.02
CA THR A 310 15.41 5.05 -8.97
C THR A 310 15.54 6.50 -8.53
N LEU A 311 15.26 6.79 -7.27
CA LEU A 311 15.58 8.08 -6.64
C LEU A 311 16.91 7.96 -5.92
N LYS A 312 17.85 8.84 -6.25
CA LYS A 312 19.20 8.89 -5.69
C LYS A 312 19.43 10.20 -4.97
N ALA A 313 20.02 10.14 -3.79
CA ALA A 313 20.46 11.30 -3.01
C ALA A 313 21.96 11.21 -2.77
N CYS A 314 22.69 12.28 -3.10
CA CYS A 314 24.15 12.35 -2.94
C CYS A 314 24.56 13.60 -2.15
N GLY A 315 25.54 13.45 -1.26
CA GLY A 315 26.13 14.56 -0.50
C GLY A 315 27.46 14.14 0.11
N LEU A 316 28.41 15.08 0.21
CA LEU A 316 29.75 14.84 0.78
C LEU A 316 30.47 13.61 0.22
N GLY A 317 30.27 13.32 -1.07
CA GLY A 317 30.91 12.21 -1.79
C GLY A 317 30.29 10.84 -1.60
N VAL A 318 29.18 10.72 -0.86
CA VAL A 318 28.42 9.47 -0.69
C VAL A 318 27.02 9.59 -1.26
N CYS A 319 26.42 8.46 -1.65
CA CYS A 319 25.07 8.42 -2.21
C CYS A 319 24.25 7.28 -1.59
N SER A 320 22.95 7.50 -1.46
CA SER A 320 21.93 6.46 -1.25
C SER A 320 20.94 6.47 -2.40
N SER A 321 20.28 5.34 -2.64
CA SER A 321 19.23 5.23 -3.65
C SER A 321 18.10 4.34 -3.16
N ILE A 322 16.89 4.65 -3.60
CA ILE A 322 15.69 3.83 -3.40
C ILE A 322 15.04 3.57 -4.76
N ASN A 323 14.50 2.37 -4.94
CA ASN A 323 13.84 1.94 -6.17
C ASN A 323 12.34 1.87 -5.93
N PHE A 324 11.58 2.67 -6.68
CA PHE A 324 10.13 2.62 -6.75
C PHE A 324 9.72 1.74 -7.93
N THR A 325 8.76 0.84 -7.73
CA THR A 325 8.26 -0.07 -8.75
C THR A 325 6.88 0.39 -9.22
N VAL A 326 6.73 0.65 -10.52
CA VAL A 326 5.42 0.94 -11.12
C VAL A 326 5.03 -0.26 -11.97
N ASN A 327 3.90 -0.89 -11.64
CA ASN A 327 3.34 -1.98 -12.42
C ASN A 327 2.22 -1.43 -13.32
N VAL A 328 2.54 -1.27 -14.60
CA VAL A 328 1.63 -0.80 -15.64
C VAL A 328 0.73 -1.97 -16.05
N VAL A 329 -0.58 -1.80 -15.84
CA VAL A 329 -1.59 -2.82 -16.13
C VAL A 329 -2.58 -2.33 -17.18
N GLU A 330 -3.23 -3.28 -17.85
CA GLU A 330 -4.33 -2.98 -18.76
C GLU A 330 -5.56 -2.57 -17.96
N GLY A 331 -6.14 -1.43 -18.33
CA GLY A 331 -7.41 -0.98 -17.77
C GLY A 331 -8.54 -1.86 -18.27
N TYR A 332 -9.46 -2.20 -17.36
CA TYR A 332 -10.70 -2.86 -17.69
C TYR A 332 -11.84 -2.16 -16.94
N ASP A 333 -13.04 -2.24 -17.49
CA ASP A 333 -14.26 -1.85 -16.80
C ASP A 333 -14.97 -3.08 -16.20
N ASP A 334 -15.77 -2.86 -15.17
CA ASP A 334 -16.61 -3.90 -14.56
C ASP A 334 -17.98 -3.30 -14.23
N ILE A 335 -18.88 -3.34 -15.21
CA ILE A 335 -20.19 -2.73 -15.08
C ILE A 335 -21.10 -3.63 -14.24
N GLN A 336 -21.67 -3.05 -13.19
CA GLN A 336 -22.63 -3.67 -12.27
C GLN A 336 -23.98 -2.93 -12.30
N LEU A 337 -25.07 -3.68 -12.20
CA LEU A 337 -26.44 -3.14 -12.16
C LEU A 337 -27.11 -3.50 -10.83
N SER A 338 -27.70 -2.50 -10.17
CA SER A 338 -28.50 -2.68 -8.96
C SER A 338 -29.89 -2.09 -9.16
N ILE A 339 -30.92 -2.92 -8.96
CA ILE A 339 -32.33 -2.58 -9.19
C ILE A 339 -33.13 -3.01 -7.97
N GLU A 340 -33.73 -2.05 -7.28
CA GLU A 340 -34.57 -2.31 -6.09
C GLU A 340 -35.94 -2.87 -6.47
N THR A 341 -36.49 -2.41 -7.60
CA THR A 341 -37.83 -2.79 -8.09
C THR A 341 -37.77 -3.38 -9.51
N PRO A 342 -37.35 -4.64 -9.66
CA PRO A 342 -37.22 -5.28 -10.98
C PRO A 342 -38.57 -5.50 -11.68
N PHE A 343 -39.68 -5.43 -10.94
CA PHE A 343 -41.03 -5.61 -11.46
C PHE A 343 -41.92 -4.41 -11.14
N ALA A 344 -42.55 -3.84 -12.15
CA ALA A 344 -43.46 -2.70 -12.02
C ALA A 344 -44.87 -3.06 -12.52
N SER A 345 -45.90 -2.62 -11.81
CA SER A 345 -47.29 -2.74 -12.26
C SER A 345 -47.73 -1.46 -12.98
N ALA A 346 -48.39 -1.61 -14.12
CA ALA A 346 -48.88 -0.48 -14.92
C ALA A 346 -50.21 -0.81 -15.60
N TYR A 347 -51.12 0.16 -15.69
CA TYR A 347 -52.35 0.01 -16.48
C TYR A 347 -52.08 0.27 -17.96
N ALA A 348 -52.90 -0.31 -18.85
CA ALA A 348 -52.88 0.06 -20.26
C ALA A 348 -53.05 1.58 -20.46
N GLY A 349 -52.18 2.21 -21.25
CA GLY A 349 -52.12 3.67 -21.44
C GLY A 349 -51.32 4.45 -20.39
N SER A 350 -50.75 3.79 -19.37
CA SER A 350 -49.86 4.41 -18.36
C SER A 350 -48.38 4.15 -18.68
N THR A 351 -47.45 4.58 -17.82
CA THR A 351 -45.99 4.39 -18.02
C THR A 351 -45.39 3.61 -16.85
N ALA A 352 -44.71 2.50 -17.14
CA ALA A 352 -43.89 1.80 -16.18
C ALA A 352 -42.52 2.48 -16.04
N ARG A 353 -42.01 2.62 -14.81
CA ARG A 353 -40.73 3.26 -14.52
C ARG A 353 -39.84 2.35 -13.69
N PHE A 354 -38.56 2.27 -14.06
CA PHE A 354 -37.54 1.51 -13.35
C PHE A 354 -36.38 2.43 -13.02
N LYS A 355 -35.94 2.40 -11.76
CA LYS A 355 -34.72 3.08 -11.32
C LYS A 355 -33.60 2.06 -11.22
N ILE A 356 -32.50 2.35 -11.87
CA ILE A 356 -31.36 1.45 -11.97
C ILE A 356 -30.11 2.22 -11.55
N LYS A 357 -29.37 1.68 -10.59
CA LYS A 357 -28.02 2.14 -10.28
C LYS A 357 -27.03 1.37 -11.13
N VAL A 358 -26.15 2.10 -11.79
CA VAL A 358 -25.10 1.58 -12.66
C VAL A 358 -23.77 1.98 -12.04
N ARG A 359 -22.93 0.98 -11.74
CA ARG A 359 -21.63 1.17 -11.11
C ARG A 359 -20.54 0.58 -12.00
N ASN A 360 -19.38 1.23 -12.07
CA ASN A 360 -18.17 0.66 -12.67
C ASN A 360 -17.17 0.30 -11.57
N GLU A 361 -16.92 -0.98 -11.34
CA GLU A 361 -15.94 -1.48 -10.36
C GLU A 361 -14.57 -1.81 -10.99
N GLY A 362 -14.41 -1.54 -12.28
CA GLY A 362 -13.16 -1.78 -12.99
C GLY A 362 -12.08 -0.75 -12.67
N LEU A 363 -10.89 -0.95 -13.24
CA LEU A 363 -9.73 -0.08 -13.06
C LEU A 363 -9.75 1.15 -13.96
N SER A 364 -10.48 1.12 -15.08
CA SER A 364 -10.59 2.25 -16.01
C SER A 364 -12.03 2.72 -16.16
N GLY A 365 -12.19 4.01 -16.48
CA GLY A 365 -13.49 4.54 -16.88
C GLY A 365 -13.94 3.97 -18.23
N ALA A 366 -15.24 3.94 -18.47
CA ALA A 366 -15.82 3.40 -19.70
C ALA A 366 -17.12 4.09 -20.09
N ILE A 367 -17.41 4.07 -21.39
CA ILE A 367 -18.71 4.47 -21.93
C ILE A 367 -19.66 3.27 -21.87
N VAL A 368 -20.69 3.36 -21.04
CA VAL A 368 -21.71 2.34 -20.87
C VAL A 368 -22.89 2.63 -21.78
N SER A 369 -23.24 1.67 -22.62
CA SER A 369 -24.42 1.68 -23.50
C SER A 369 -25.53 0.78 -22.93
N PHE A 370 -26.79 1.14 -23.18
CA PHE A 370 -27.95 0.42 -22.64
C PHE A 370 -28.87 -0.12 -23.72
N GLU A 371 -29.28 -1.38 -23.60
CA GLU A 371 -30.20 -2.04 -24.52
C GLU A 371 -31.24 -2.86 -23.73
N LEU A 372 -32.51 -2.83 -24.17
CA LEU A 372 -33.53 -3.76 -23.68
C LEU A 372 -33.71 -4.91 -24.67
N LYS A 373 -33.41 -6.13 -24.23
CA LYS A 373 -33.66 -7.38 -24.98
C LYS A 373 -35.01 -7.97 -24.60
N ASN A 374 -35.68 -8.62 -25.55
CA ASN A 374 -36.95 -9.34 -25.34
C ASN A 374 -38.14 -8.44 -24.92
N LEU A 375 -38.02 -7.12 -25.10
CA LEU A 375 -39.18 -6.22 -25.02
C LEU A 375 -39.98 -6.35 -26.33
N PRO A 376 -41.30 -6.59 -26.31
CA PRO A 376 -42.08 -6.73 -27.54
C PRO A 376 -42.00 -5.47 -28.42
N GLU A 377 -41.97 -5.66 -29.74
CA GLU A 377 -41.75 -4.58 -30.72
C GLU A 377 -42.81 -3.45 -30.66
N THR A 378 -43.98 -3.73 -30.07
CA THR A 378 -45.05 -2.74 -29.86
C THR A 378 -44.74 -1.74 -28.74
N TYR A 379 -43.67 -1.95 -27.96
CA TYR A 379 -43.26 -1.09 -26.86
C TYR A 379 -42.05 -0.25 -27.24
N THR A 380 -42.10 1.03 -26.88
CA THR A 380 -40.94 1.94 -26.92
C THR A 380 -40.43 2.19 -25.51
N TYR A 381 -39.17 2.60 -25.37
CA TYR A 381 -38.63 3.02 -24.08
C TYR A 381 -37.80 4.30 -24.22
N THR A 382 -37.67 5.01 -23.11
CA THR A 382 -36.75 6.15 -22.96
C THR A 382 -35.91 5.93 -21.72
N LEU A 383 -34.62 6.24 -21.80
CA LEU A 383 -33.69 6.16 -20.69
C LEU A 383 -33.24 7.58 -20.33
N ARG A 384 -33.34 7.94 -19.06
CA ARG A 384 -32.99 9.28 -18.55
C ARG A 384 -31.92 9.22 -17.49
N ASP A 385 -31.03 10.20 -17.48
CA ASP A 385 -30.10 10.44 -16.37
C ASP A 385 -30.82 11.05 -15.15
N LYS A 386 -30.10 11.22 -14.05
CA LYS A 386 -30.59 11.91 -12.83
C LYS A 386 -31.09 13.34 -13.08
N ASN A 387 -30.66 13.99 -14.16
CA ASN A 387 -31.06 15.36 -14.52
C ASN A 387 -32.30 15.38 -15.45
N GLY A 388 -32.79 14.21 -15.89
CA GLY A 388 -33.93 14.06 -16.78
C GLY A 388 -33.60 14.11 -18.28
N ASN A 389 -32.31 14.16 -18.65
CA ASN A 389 -31.88 14.15 -20.05
C ASN A 389 -32.06 12.76 -20.66
N ILE A 390 -32.57 12.68 -21.89
CA ILE A 390 -32.66 11.40 -22.61
C ILE A 390 -31.27 11.01 -23.10
N ILE A 391 -30.80 9.83 -22.68
CA ILE A 391 -29.46 9.32 -23.01
C ILE A 391 -29.55 7.90 -23.59
N GLY A 392 -28.60 7.54 -24.45
CA GLY A 392 -28.38 6.15 -24.89
C GLY A 392 -27.11 5.53 -24.32
N GLN A 393 -26.21 6.37 -23.82
CA GLN A 393 -24.91 6.01 -23.29
C GLN A 393 -24.53 6.98 -22.18
N MET A 394 -23.66 6.56 -21.27
CA MET A 394 -23.07 7.42 -20.25
C MET A 394 -21.62 7.04 -19.97
N TYR A 395 -20.79 8.03 -19.63
CA TYR A 395 -19.43 7.77 -19.16
C TYR A 395 -19.43 7.57 -17.65
N LEU A 396 -18.78 6.50 -17.18
CA LEU A 396 -18.56 6.22 -15.76
C LEU A 396 -17.05 6.08 -15.51
N GLU A 397 -16.54 6.88 -14.58
CA GLU A 397 -15.17 6.71 -14.07
C GLU A 397 -15.02 5.40 -13.28
N SER A 398 -13.79 4.95 -13.06
CA SER A 398 -13.47 3.84 -12.16
C SER A 398 -14.03 4.12 -10.76
N GLY A 399 -14.82 3.19 -10.22
CA GLY A 399 -15.50 3.33 -8.92
C GLY A 399 -16.75 4.20 -8.95
N GLY A 400 -17.07 4.84 -10.09
CA GLY A 400 -18.22 5.73 -10.25
C GLY A 400 -19.56 4.98 -10.21
N GLU A 401 -20.58 5.64 -9.68
CA GLU A 401 -21.97 5.15 -9.62
C GLU A 401 -22.93 6.26 -10.05
N GLU A 402 -23.92 5.92 -10.87
CA GLU A 402 -24.98 6.83 -11.29
C GLU A 402 -26.34 6.13 -11.35
N GLU A 403 -27.43 6.91 -11.21
CA GLU A 403 -28.81 6.42 -11.34
C GLU A 403 -29.38 6.79 -12.72
N VAL A 404 -29.99 5.81 -13.38
CA VAL A 404 -30.76 6.00 -14.62
C VAL A 404 -32.21 5.55 -14.43
N GLU A 405 -33.13 6.27 -15.07
CA GLU A 405 -34.56 5.92 -15.10
C GLU A 405 -34.96 5.42 -16.48
N ILE A 406 -35.53 4.20 -16.54
CA ILE A 406 -36.15 3.67 -17.75
C ILE A 406 -37.66 3.90 -17.67
N SER A 407 -38.22 4.62 -18.64
CA SER A 407 -39.65 4.84 -18.79
C SER A 407 -40.18 4.08 -20.01
N ILE A 408 -41.16 3.20 -19.79
CA ILE A 408 -41.79 2.36 -20.81
C ILE A 408 -43.30 2.67 -20.86
N PRO A 409 -43.77 3.44 -21.85
CA PRO A 409 -45.19 3.65 -22.08
C PRO A 409 -45.89 2.34 -22.47
N VAL A 410 -46.96 1.98 -21.76
CA VAL A 410 -47.78 0.81 -22.06
C VAL A 410 -48.85 1.21 -23.09
N PRO A 411 -48.92 0.57 -24.28
CA PRO A 411 -49.91 0.89 -25.29
C PRO A 411 -51.35 0.84 -24.77
N VAL A 412 -52.21 1.68 -25.33
CA VAL A 412 -53.65 1.64 -25.04
C VAL A 412 -54.21 0.33 -25.59
N GLY A 413 -54.89 -0.44 -24.74
CA GLY A 413 -55.45 -1.74 -25.11
C GLY A 413 -54.50 -2.94 -25.00
N ALA A 414 -53.34 -2.78 -24.35
CA ALA A 414 -52.49 -3.91 -24.03
C ALA A 414 -53.23 -4.95 -23.16
N GLU A 415 -53.13 -6.23 -23.54
CA GLU A 415 -53.74 -7.33 -22.80
C GLU A 415 -53.14 -7.45 -21.40
N PRO A 416 -53.96 -7.72 -20.36
CA PRO A 416 -53.45 -8.01 -19.03
C PRO A 416 -52.49 -9.20 -19.05
N GLY A 417 -51.33 -9.04 -18.42
CA GLY A 417 -50.30 -10.06 -18.49
C GLY A 417 -48.96 -9.56 -17.99
N PHE A 418 -48.01 -10.48 -17.92
CA PHE A 418 -46.67 -10.20 -17.44
C PHE A 418 -45.67 -10.26 -18.58
N ILE A 419 -44.97 -9.16 -18.82
CA ILE A 419 -43.92 -9.06 -19.84
C ILE A 419 -42.58 -9.10 -19.12
N ARG A 420 -41.71 -10.06 -19.49
CA ARG A 420 -40.31 -10.15 -19.06
C ARG A 420 -39.40 -9.62 -20.16
N PHE A 421 -38.41 -8.82 -19.77
CA PHE A 421 -37.37 -8.33 -20.66
C PHE A 421 -36.06 -8.19 -19.88
N THR A 422 -34.96 -8.01 -20.58
CA THR A 422 -33.62 -7.95 -19.97
C THR A 422 -32.99 -6.61 -20.28
N LEU A 423 -32.60 -5.87 -19.25
CA LEU A 423 -31.70 -4.72 -19.38
C LEU A 423 -30.28 -5.24 -19.54
N VAL A 424 -29.60 -4.80 -20.60
CA VAL A 424 -28.19 -5.05 -20.86
C VAL A 424 -27.46 -3.72 -20.79
N ALA A 425 -26.53 -3.60 -19.86
CA ALA A 425 -25.58 -2.50 -19.79
C ALA A 425 -24.22 -3.02 -20.28
N LYS A 426 -23.74 -2.46 -21.39
CA LYS A 426 -22.51 -2.91 -22.06
C LYS A 426 -21.47 -1.81 -22.00
N GLY A 427 -20.35 -2.12 -21.36
CA GLY A 427 -19.14 -1.31 -21.39
C GLY A 427 -18.17 -1.76 -22.49
N GLU A 428 -16.90 -1.42 -22.33
CA GLU A 428 -15.83 -1.72 -23.28
C GLU A 428 -15.33 -3.16 -23.17
N THR A 429 -15.10 -3.62 -21.94
CA THR A 429 -14.56 -4.96 -21.63
C THR A 429 -15.53 -5.84 -20.82
N SER A 430 -16.60 -5.26 -20.27
CA SER A 430 -17.58 -5.93 -19.42
C SER A 430 -19.03 -5.68 -19.85
N MET A 431 -19.95 -6.48 -19.28
CA MET A 431 -21.38 -6.36 -19.51
C MET A 431 -22.16 -6.88 -18.32
N ALA A 432 -23.12 -6.10 -17.84
CA ALA A 432 -24.12 -6.54 -16.86
C ALA A 432 -25.49 -6.73 -17.50
N LYS A 433 -26.24 -7.68 -16.94
CA LYS A 433 -27.60 -8.00 -17.35
C LYS A 433 -28.50 -8.07 -16.14
N SER A 434 -29.71 -7.54 -16.25
CA SER A 434 -30.73 -7.72 -15.22
C SER A 434 -32.10 -7.98 -15.84
N GLU A 435 -32.84 -8.91 -15.26
CA GLU A 435 -34.21 -9.22 -15.67
C GLU A 435 -35.18 -8.22 -15.03
N LEU A 436 -36.00 -7.62 -15.90
CA LEU A 436 -37.06 -6.69 -15.53
C LEU A 436 -38.41 -7.23 -16.02
N GLY A 437 -39.50 -6.72 -15.45
CA GLY A 437 -40.81 -7.03 -15.97
C GLY A 437 -41.90 -6.02 -15.65
N ILE A 438 -42.90 -5.99 -16.53
CA ILE A 438 -44.09 -5.17 -16.37
C ILE A 438 -45.29 -6.08 -16.18
N ASN A 439 -46.02 -5.87 -15.08
CA ASN A 439 -47.32 -6.48 -14.83
C ASN A 439 -48.42 -5.54 -15.32
N ILE A 440 -49.09 -5.90 -16.42
CA ILE A 440 -50.12 -5.07 -17.05
C ILE A 440 -51.47 -5.34 -16.39
N LEU A 441 -52.05 -4.29 -15.82
CA LEU A 441 -53.35 -4.31 -15.16
C LEU A 441 -54.47 -3.91 -16.14
N GLY A 442 -55.59 -4.65 -16.16
CA GLY A 442 -56.75 -4.35 -17.00
C GLY A 442 -57.70 -3.29 -16.42
N LYS A 443 -58.64 -2.78 -17.24
CA LYS A 443 -59.65 -1.75 -16.88
C LYS A 443 -61.08 -2.26 -17.12
N TYR A 444 -62.04 -1.79 -16.31
CA TYR A 444 -63.49 -2.02 -16.45
C TYR A 444 -64.14 -0.94 -17.35
N GLU A 445 -64.86 -1.31 -18.40
CA GLU A 445 -65.54 -0.34 -19.29
C GLU A 445 -66.76 -0.94 -19.99
N LEU A 446 -67.86 -0.19 -20.06
CA LEU A 446 -69.08 -0.56 -20.77
C LEU A 446 -69.43 0.47 -21.84
N ARG A 447 -69.96 0.00 -22.97
CA ARG A 447 -70.48 0.84 -24.06
C ARG A 447 -71.89 0.43 -24.43
N ILE A 448 -72.80 1.40 -24.53
CA ILE A 448 -74.13 1.15 -25.10
C ILE A 448 -74.00 1.12 -26.63
N LEU A 449 -74.37 -0.01 -27.25
CA LEU A 449 -74.37 -0.19 -28.70
C LEU A 449 -75.68 0.27 -29.35
N THR A 450 -76.75 0.47 -28.58
CA THR A 450 -78.01 1.01 -29.10
C THR A 450 -77.83 2.49 -29.46
N GLU A 451 -78.04 2.84 -30.72
CA GLU A 451 -77.85 4.21 -31.22
C GLU A 451 -79.16 5.03 -31.23
N ASN A 452 -80.28 4.39 -31.54
CA ASN A 452 -81.57 5.07 -31.67
C ASN A 452 -82.36 4.97 -30.35
N PHE A 453 -82.41 6.06 -29.59
CA PHE A 453 -83.21 6.18 -28.36
C PHE A 453 -84.57 6.81 -28.64
N TYR A 454 -85.27 6.27 -29.63
CA TYR A 454 -86.62 6.66 -30.02
C TYR A 454 -87.48 5.41 -30.21
N MET A 455 -88.72 5.46 -29.73
CA MET A 455 -89.72 4.45 -30.02
C MET A 455 -91.10 5.08 -30.15
N GLU A 456 -91.96 4.43 -30.94
CA GLU A 456 -93.38 4.76 -31.02
C GLU A 456 -94.17 3.77 -30.16
N ALA A 457 -95.17 4.29 -29.44
CA ALA A 457 -96.09 3.47 -28.66
C ALA A 457 -97.52 4.02 -28.83
N THR A 458 -98.52 3.17 -28.59
CA THR A 458 -99.93 3.59 -28.64
C THR A 458 -100.47 3.65 -27.22
N ALA A 459 -101.39 4.58 -26.94
CA ALA A 459 -102.08 4.61 -25.65
C ALA A 459 -102.72 3.24 -25.35
N GLY A 460 -102.40 2.66 -24.19
CA GLY A 460 -102.81 1.31 -23.77
C GLY A 460 -101.94 0.16 -24.30
N SER A 461 -100.83 0.42 -25.02
CA SER A 461 -99.92 -0.64 -25.51
C SER A 461 -98.77 -0.94 -24.54
N LYS A 462 -98.16 -2.12 -24.72
CA LYS A 462 -96.89 -2.50 -24.11
C LYS A 462 -95.86 -2.71 -25.21
N GLU A 463 -94.83 -1.88 -25.24
CA GLU A 463 -93.80 -1.91 -26.28
C GLU A 463 -92.42 -2.24 -25.69
N LYS A 464 -91.56 -2.86 -26.49
CA LYS A 464 -90.23 -3.30 -26.06
C LYS A 464 -89.13 -2.46 -26.69
N PHE A 465 -88.27 -1.89 -25.86
CA PHE A 465 -87.03 -1.23 -26.28
C PHE A 465 -85.82 -2.10 -25.93
N TYR A 466 -84.96 -2.34 -26.91
CA TYR A 466 -83.78 -3.20 -26.75
C TYR A 466 -82.52 -2.37 -26.52
N LEU A 467 -81.91 -2.56 -25.36
CA LEU A 467 -80.68 -1.91 -24.96
C LEU A 467 -79.52 -2.91 -25.00
N ASN A 468 -78.63 -2.78 -25.98
CA ASN A 468 -77.43 -3.60 -26.09
C ASN A 468 -76.24 -2.89 -25.43
N ILE A 469 -75.52 -3.59 -24.55
CA ILE A 469 -74.37 -3.08 -23.81
C ILE A 469 -73.19 -4.03 -24.03
N LYS A 470 -72.04 -3.50 -24.42
CA LYS A 470 -70.81 -4.26 -24.65
C LYS A 470 -69.78 -3.95 -23.57
N ASN A 471 -69.15 -4.99 -23.02
CA ASN A 471 -67.93 -4.80 -22.24
C ASN A 471 -66.78 -4.48 -23.21
N THR A 472 -66.37 -3.23 -23.22
CA THR A 472 -65.22 -2.76 -24.03
C THR A 472 -63.95 -2.66 -23.21
N GLY A 473 -63.99 -3.03 -21.92
CA GLY A 473 -62.83 -3.14 -21.05
C GLY A 473 -62.11 -4.49 -21.21
N TYR A 474 -61.00 -4.62 -20.46
CA TYR A 474 -60.17 -5.83 -20.43
C TYR A 474 -60.41 -6.67 -19.17
N ASN A 475 -61.22 -6.18 -18.22
CA ASN A 475 -61.71 -6.92 -17.06
C ASN A 475 -63.18 -7.30 -17.22
N ALA A 476 -63.62 -8.40 -16.61
CA ALA A 476 -65.03 -8.77 -16.54
C ALA A 476 -65.83 -7.72 -15.73
N VAL A 477 -66.99 -7.32 -16.22
CA VAL A 477 -67.88 -6.39 -15.51
C VAL A 477 -69.03 -7.20 -14.93
N SER A 478 -69.25 -7.10 -13.63
CA SER A 478 -70.27 -7.87 -12.90
C SER A 478 -71.42 -6.99 -12.45
N ASN A 479 -72.57 -7.60 -12.15
CA ASN A 479 -73.74 -6.93 -11.57
C ASN A 479 -74.22 -5.72 -12.39
N ILE A 480 -74.25 -5.83 -13.73
CA ILE A 480 -74.75 -4.75 -14.59
C ILE A 480 -76.26 -4.61 -14.37
N LYS A 481 -76.72 -3.38 -14.12
CA LYS A 481 -78.13 -3.07 -13.88
C LYS A 481 -78.57 -1.87 -14.70
N VAL A 482 -79.86 -1.82 -15.01
CA VAL A 482 -80.50 -0.61 -15.55
C VAL A 482 -81.47 -0.09 -14.50
N THR A 483 -81.17 1.10 -13.99
CA THR A 483 -82.01 1.81 -13.02
C THR A 483 -82.78 2.91 -13.75
N ILE A 484 -84.08 2.99 -13.49
CA ILE A 484 -84.92 4.03 -14.05
C ILE A 484 -84.85 5.26 -13.14
N VAL A 485 -84.43 6.39 -13.68
CA VAL A 485 -84.19 7.64 -12.93
C VAL A 485 -85.45 8.49 -12.91
N SER A 486 -86.14 8.61 -14.05
CA SER A 486 -87.36 9.40 -14.19
C SER A 486 -88.30 8.78 -15.20
N VAL A 487 -89.58 8.63 -14.81
CA VAL A 487 -90.67 8.16 -15.67
C VAL A 487 -91.84 9.14 -15.60
N PRO A 488 -92.40 9.57 -16.74
CA PRO A 488 -93.61 10.37 -16.75
C PRO A 488 -94.81 9.62 -16.16
N LYS A 489 -95.73 10.32 -15.50
CA LYS A 489 -96.85 9.73 -14.73
C LYS A 489 -97.71 8.69 -15.47
N ASN A 490 -97.78 8.75 -16.80
CA ASN A 490 -98.64 7.89 -17.62
C ASN A 490 -97.88 6.72 -18.28
N LEU A 491 -96.60 6.53 -17.94
CA LEU A 491 -95.77 5.44 -18.40
C LEU A 491 -95.31 4.61 -17.20
N GLU A 492 -95.18 3.31 -17.40
CA GLU A 492 -94.54 2.38 -16.48
C GLU A 492 -93.45 1.62 -17.25
N VAL A 493 -92.28 1.42 -16.65
CA VAL A 493 -91.12 0.80 -17.29
C VAL A 493 -90.63 -0.36 -16.45
N GLU A 494 -90.68 -1.56 -17.02
CA GLU A 494 -90.10 -2.77 -16.44
C GLU A 494 -88.81 -3.13 -17.19
N VAL A 495 -87.77 -3.56 -16.47
CA VAL A 495 -86.48 -3.96 -17.05
C VAL A 495 -86.31 -5.48 -16.91
N ASP A 496 -86.07 -6.17 -18.02
CA ASP A 496 -85.80 -7.61 -18.06
C ASP A 496 -84.51 -7.91 -18.88
N PRO A 497 -83.54 -8.67 -18.34
CA PRO A 497 -83.45 -9.20 -16.98
C PRO A 497 -83.22 -8.10 -15.93
N LYS A 498 -83.49 -8.41 -14.64
CA LYS A 498 -83.23 -7.46 -13.53
C LYS A 498 -81.75 -7.08 -13.39
N GLU A 499 -80.87 -8.00 -13.74
CA GLU A 499 -79.42 -7.80 -13.79
C GLU A 499 -78.79 -8.76 -14.80
N ILE A 500 -77.65 -8.37 -15.33
CA ILE A 500 -76.75 -9.28 -16.04
C ILE A 500 -75.62 -9.63 -15.07
N PRO A 501 -75.50 -10.91 -14.63
CA PRO A 501 -74.54 -11.29 -13.59
C PRO A 501 -73.10 -10.93 -13.94
N VAL A 502 -72.69 -11.16 -15.19
CA VAL A 502 -71.34 -10.88 -15.69
C VAL A 502 -71.35 -10.67 -17.20
N LEU A 503 -70.49 -9.76 -17.69
CA LEU A 503 -70.10 -9.64 -19.10
C LEU A 503 -68.58 -9.78 -19.21
N MET A 504 -68.13 -10.81 -19.94
CA MET A 504 -66.71 -11.02 -20.27
C MET A 504 -66.20 -9.94 -21.24
N PRO A 505 -64.88 -9.67 -21.31
CA PRO A 505 -64.31 -8.74 -22.28
C PRO A 505 -64.77 -9.03 -23.72
N GLY A 506 -65.29 -8.00 -24.41
CA GLY A 506 -65.82 -8.12 -25.76
C GLY A 506 -67.26 -8.68 -25.86
N GLU A 507 -67.83 -9.20 -24.77
CA GLU A 507 -69.19 -9.74 -24.72
C GLU A 507 -70.24 -8.63 -24.76
N THR A 508 -71.41 -8.93 -25.33
CA THR A 508 -72.55 -8.02 -25.41
C THR A 508 -73.75 -8.58 -24.65
N GLY A 509 -74.18 -7.86 -23.63
CA GLY A 509 -75.42 -8.11 -22.90
C GLY A 509 -76.59 -7.30 -23.47
N ARG A 510 -77.81 -7.76 -23.18
CA ARG A 510 -79.03 -7.08 -23.62
C ARG A 510 -80.01 -6.93 -22.46
N PHE A 511 -80.51 -5.72 -22.28
CA PHE A 511 -81.70 -5.44 -21.49
C PHE A 511 -82.88 -5.14 -22.41
N VAL A 512 -84.06 -5.55 -21.98
CA VAL A 512 -85.35 -5.23 -22.59
C VAL A 512 -86.09 -4.32 -21.63
N LEU A 513 -86.29 -3.06 -22.04
CA LEU A 513 -87.17 -2.14 -21.34
C LEU A 513 -88.58 -2.36 -21.90
N VAL A 514 -89.53 -2.78 -21.07
CA VAL A 514 -90.94 -2.94 -21.41
C VAL A 514 -91.67 -1.68 -20.97
N ILE A 515 -92.06 -0.85 -21.94
CA ILE A 515 -92.76 0.41 -21.71
C ILE A 515 -94.27 0.13 -21.80
N SER A 516 -94.96 0.26 -20.68
CA SER A 516 -96.42 0.21 -20.62
C SER A 516 -96.98 1.64 -20.65
N VAL A 517 -97.75 1.96 -21.68
CA VAL A 517 -98.37 3.28 -21.83
C VAL A 517 -99.81 3.20 -21.34
N SER A 518 -100.20 4.06 -20.39
CA SER A 518 -101.58 4.05 -19.87
C SER A 518 -102.59 4.42 -20.99
N PRO A 519 -103.81 3.85 -20.97
CA PRO A 519 -104.88 4.23 -21.90
C PRO A 519 -105.25 5.72 -21.84
N GLU A 520 -105.00 6.38 -20.69
CA GLU A 520 -105.24 7.80 -20.43
C GLU A 520 -104.08 8.70 -20.90
N ALA A 521 -103.01 8.13 -21.46
CA ALA A 521 -101.88 8.90 -21.98
C ALA A 521 -102.30 9.77 -23.18
N THR A 522 -101.95 11.06 -23.12
CA THR A 522 -102.16 12.00 -24.22
C THR A 522 -101.15 11.75 -25.33
N ALA A 523 -101.52 12.02 -26.59
CA ALA A 523 -100.55 11.98 -27.67
C ALA A 523 -99.45 13.01 -27.45
N GLY A 524 -98.19 12.61 -27.62
CA GLY A 524 -97.04 13.46 -27.36
C GLY A 524 -95.76 12.68 -27.12
N ASP A 525 -94.66 13.40 -26.93
CA ASP A 525 -93.37 12.82 -26.60
C ASP A 525 -93.14 12.76 -25.10
N TYR A 526 -92.85 11.56 -24.62
CA TYR A 526 -92.49 11.26 -23.25
C TYR A 526 -91.01 10.90 -23.20
N PHE A 527 -90.32 11.34 -22.16
CA PHE A 527 -88.90 11.06 -21.98
C PHE A 527 -88.70 10.20 -20.74
N VAL A 528 -88.15 9.00 -20.95
CA VAL A 528 -87.76 8.08 -19.87
C VAL A 528 -86.27 8.20 -19.68
N GLU A 529 -85.85 8.62 -18.49
CA GLU A 529 -84.43 8.69 -18.13
C GLU A 529 -84.03 7.41 -17.39
N PHE A 530 -82.96 6.77 -17.84
CA PHE A 530 -82.42 5.58 -17.20
C PHE A 530 -80.90 5.63 -17.13
N LYS A 531 -80.35 4.86 -16.20
CA LYS A 531 -78.92 4.74 -15.96
C LYS A 531 -78.50 3.28 -16.07
N VAL A 532 -77.43 3.02 -16.83
CA VAL A 532 -76.72 1.74 -16.82
C VAL A 532 -75.64 1.83 -15.76
N GLU A 533 -75.66 0.93 -14.79
CA GLU A 533 -74.77 0.92 -13.64
C GLU A 533 -74.04 -0.42 -13.49
N ALA A 534 -72.76 -0.35 -13.15
CA ALA A 534 -71.95 -1.48 -12.69
C ALA A 534 -70.80 -0.93 -11.84
N GLU A 535 -70.71 -1.25 -10.54
CA GLU A 535 -69.72 -0.75 -9.56
C GLU A 535 -69.21 0.70 -9.81
N ASP A 536 -68.12 0.89 -10.56
CA ASP A 536 -67.52 2.20 -10.86
C ASP A 536 -67.92 2.82 -12.22
N ILE A 537 -68.92 2.26 -12.90
CA ILE A 537 -69.39 2.64 -14.23
C ILE A 537 -70.86 3.08 -14.14
N SER A 538 -71.16 4.29 -14.65
CA SER A 538 -72.49 4.87 -14.64
C SER A 538 -72.76 5.66 -15.93
N ILE A 539 -73.73 5.22 -16.74
CA ILE A 539 -74.06 5.81 -18.05
C ILE A 539 -75.54 6.20 -18.08
N ILE A 540 -75.84 7.50 -18.13
CA ILE A 540 -77.22 8.03 -18.21
C ILE A 540 -77.66 8.16 -19.67
N ARG A 541 -78.89 7.77 -19.99
CA ARG A 541 -79.53 7.95 -21.30
C ARG A 541 -80.99 8.36 -21.15
N LEU A 542 -81.47 9.05 -22.19
CA LEU A 542 -82.84 9.52 -22.31
C LEU A 542 -83.52 8.83 -23.50
N LEU A 543 -84.55 8.06 -23.25
CA LEU A 543 -85.38 7.41 -24.26
C LEU A 543 -86.60 8.27 -24.57
N ARG A 544 -86.77 8.65 -25.84
CA ARG A 544 -87.97 9.33 -26.32
C ARG A 544 -89.02 8.31 -26.75
N VAL A 545 -90.16 8.35 -26.09
CA VAL A 545 -91.33 7.53 -26.38
C VAL A 545 -92.40 8.43 -26.99
N SER A 546 -92.67 8.27 -28.28
CA SER A 546 -93.69 9.03 -29.00
C SER A 546 -95.02 8.29 -28.93
N VAL A 547 -95.97 8.80 -28.15
CA VAL A 547 -97.26 8.17 -27.91
C VAL A 547 -98.29 8.66 -28.91
N ARG A 548 -98.95 7.71 -29.58
CA ARG A 548 -100.06 7.95 -30.51
C ARG A 548 -101.38 7.44 -29.91
N GLN A 549 -102.50 8.07 -30.26
CA GLN A 549 -103.83 7.59 -29.85
C GLN A 549 -104.30 6.42 -30.72
N ARG A 550 -105.00 5.46 -30.11
CA ARG A 550 -105.56 4.30 -30.80
C ARG A 550 -106.73 4.72 -31.71
N GLY A 551 -106.49 4.79 -33.02
CA GLY A 551 -107.41 5.32 -34.03
C GLY A 551 -108.61 4.43 -34.43
N GLU A 552 -109.04 3.48 -33.58
CA GLU A 552 -110.05 2.47 -33.96
C GLU A 552 -111.51 2.91 -33.73
N ILE A 553 -111.75 4.05 -33.07
CA ILE A 553 -113.11 4.57 -32.79
C ILE A 553 -113.73 5.24 -34.04
N ALA A 554 -112.91 5.69 -35.00
CA ALA A 554 -113.39 6.37 -36.21
C ALA A 554 -114.22 5.45 -37.13
N TYR A 555 -113.93 4.15 -37.16
CA TYR A 555 -114.66 3.19 -38.01
C TYR A 555 -116.02 2.79 -37.43
N ILE A 556 -116.16 2.75 -36.10
CA ILE A 556 -117.44 2.45 -35.43
C ILE A 556 -118.46 3.58 -35.68
N GLY A 557 -118.01 4.85 -35.66
CA GLY A 557 -118.85 5.99 -36.03
C GLY A 557 -119.34 5.95 -37.48
N LEU A 558 -118.47 5.56 -38.42
CA LEU A 558 -118.83 5.41 -39.84
C LEU A 558 -119.87 4.29 -40.05
N ILE A 559 -119.69 3.13 -39.40
CA ILE A 559 -120.63 2.00 -39.48
C ILE A 559 -122.01 2.41 -38.93
N MET A 560 -122.07 3.16 -37.84
CA MET A 560 -123.31 3.64 -37.25
C MET A 560 -124.05 4.62 -38.19
N ILE A 561 -123.33 5.53 -38.83
CA ILE A 561 -123.90 6.43 -39.85
C ILE A 561 -124.46 5.64 -41.04
N VAL A 562 -123.71 4.66 -41.56
CA VAL A 562 -124.19 3.77 -42.64
C VAL A 562 -125.45 3.01 -42.21
N LEU A 563 -125.50 2.53 -40.97
CA LEU A 563 -126.65 1.80 -40.43
C LEU A 563 -127.89 2.70 -40.29
N VAL A 564 -127.73 3.96 -39.86
CA VAL A 564 -128.81 4.97 -39.84
C VAL A 564 -129.32 5.26 -41.26
N ILE A 565 -128.43 5.39 -42.25
CA ILE A 565 -128.81 5.57 -43.67
C ILE A 565 -129.64 4.37 -44.17
N ILE A 566 -129.24 3.14 -43.82
CA ILE A 566 -129.99 1.92 -44.18
C ILE A 566 -131.39 1.90 -43.52
N VAL A 567 -131.50 2.28 -42.24
CA VAL A 567 -132.80 2.34 -41.53
C VAL A 567 -133.73 3.40 -42.16
N LEU A 568 -133.21 4.60 -42.47
CA LEU A 568 -133.98 5.64 -43.17
C LEU A 568 -134.44 5.18 -44.56
N ALA A 569 -133.58 4.51 -45.34
CA ALA A 569 -133.95 3.96 -46.63
C ALA A 569 -135.03 2.86 -46.53
N PHE A 570 -134.99 2.03 -45.47
CA PHE A 570 -136.00 1.01 -45.20
C PHE A 570 -137.37 1.62 -44.85
N PHE A 571 -137.41 2.64 -43.98
CA PHE A 571 -138.65 3.35 -43.65
C PHE A 571 -139.24 4.08 -44.86
N TYR A 572 -138.41 4.73 -45.69
CA TYR A 572 -138.86 5.37 -46.93
C TYR A 572 -139.51 4.36 -47.89
N ARG A 573 -138.95 3.15 -48.00
CA ARG A 573 -139.49 2.09 -48.88
C ARG A 573 -140.79 1.46 -48.34
N ARG A 574 -141.03 1.45 -47.03
CA ARG A 574 -142.21 0.79 -46.43
C ARG A 574 -143.41 1.74 -46.17
N TYR A 575 -143.20 3.05 -46.08
CA TYR A 575 -144.26 4.02 -45.79
C TYR A 575 -144.33 5.23 -46.75
N GLY A 576 -143.38 5.41 -47.67
CA GLY A 576 -143.33 6.54 -48.63
C GLY A 576 -144.07 6.31 -49.95
N ARG A 577 -145.20 5.60 -49.95
CA ARG A 577 -146.09 5.50 -51.12
C ARG A 577 -147.57 5.49 -50.71
N ARG A 578 -147.98 6.54 -50.02
CA ARG A 578 -149.29 7.21 -50.13
C ARG A 578 -149.20 8.59 -49.50
#